data_AF-A0A317T5L3-F1
#
_entry.id   AF-A0A317T5L3-F1
#
_cell.length_a   1.000
_cell.length_b   1.000
_cell.length_c   1.000
_cell.angle_alpha   90.00
_cell.angle_beta   90.00
_cell.angle_gamma   90.00
#
_symmetry.space_group_name_H-M   'P 1'
#
loop_
_entity.id
_entity.type
_entity.pdbx_description
1 polymer ?
#
loop_
_entity_poly.entity_id
_entity_poly.type
_entity_poly.pdbx_seq_one_letter_code
_entity_poly.pdbx_strand_id
1 'polypeptide(L)'
;MSSRFNNVPEENGVTVIFEQETTLGDYQVLYQKWYADDVTGDSVIFLNDDVGATSEQAFEELIRTSYPLKKDAGIALKRSAKFTSINFNMKRV
;
A
#
# COMPACT_ATOMS: atom_id res chain seq x y z
N MET A 1 -21.69 -5.33 -1.51
CA MET A 1 -20.55 -6.07 -0.94
C MET A 1 -19.77 -5.07 -0.12
N SER A 2 -19.66 -5.26 1.19
CA SER A 2 -18.98 -4.30 2.08
C SER A 2 -17.48 -4.61 2.07
N SER A 3 -16.74 -4.04 1.12
CA SER A 3 -15.28 -4.11 1.12
C SER A 3 -14.75 -3.52 2.42
N ARG A 4 -13.86 -4.24 3.12
CA ARG A 4 -13.30 -3.78 4.40
C ARG A 4 -12.51 -2.47 4.24
N PHE A 5 -12.24 -2.08 2.99
CA PHE A 5 -11.50 -0.90 2.57
C PHE A 5 -12.38 0.22 1.97
N ASN A 6 -13.71 0.15 2.08
CA ASN A 6 -14.65 1.17 1.58
C ASN A 6 -14.47 2.60 2.15
N ASN A 7 -13.51 2.81 3.07
CA ASN A 7 -13.20 4.11 3.69
C ASN A 7 -11.71 4.44 3.63
N VAL A 8 -10.96 3.86 2.69
CA VAL A 8 -9.59 4.32 2.44
C VAL A 8 -9.68 5.77 1.99
N PRO A 9 -9.02 6.71 2.68
CA PRO A 9 -9.10 8.12 2.32
C PRO A 9 -8.42 8.34 0.96
N GLU A 10 -9.16 8.88 0.01
CA GLU A 10 -8.60 9.39 -1.24
C GLU A 10 -7.83 10.68 -0.95
N GLU A 11 -6.56 10.73 -1.36
CA GLU A 11 -5.75 11.94 -1.22
C GLU A 11 -6.01 12.87 -2.41
N ASN A 12 -6.25 14.15 -2.13
CA ASN A 12 -6.43 15.16 -3.17
C ASN A 12 -5.20 15.21 -4.09
N GLY A 13 -5.42 15.12 -5.40
CA GLY A 13 -4.36 15.09 -6.40
C GLY A 13 -3.82 13.69 -6.74
N VAL A 14 -4.28 12.65 -6.02
CA VAL A 14 -3.95 11.26 -6.33
C VAL A 14 -5.08 10.63 -7.14
N THR A 15 -4.77 10.16 -8.34
CA THR A 15 -5.70 9.39 -9.17
C THR A 15 -5.39 7.91 -9.02
N VAL A 16 -6.32 7.15 -8.45
CA VAL A 16 -6.22 5.68 -8.40
C VAL A 16 -6.56 5.12 -9.79
N ILE A 17 -5.59 4.47 -10.42
CA ILE A 17 -5.71 3.86 -11.76
C ILE A 17 -6.26 2.44 -11.65
N PHE A 18 -5.92 1.75 -10.57
CA PHE A 18 -6.32 0.38 -10.33
C PHE A 18 -6.43 0.15 -8.84
N GLU A 19 -7.45 -0.59 -8.41
CA GLU A 19 -7.55 -1.08 -7.05
C GLU A 19 -8.10 -2.51 -7.05
N GLN A 20 -7.56 -3.34 -6.16
CA GLN A 20 -7.99 -4.71 -6.01
C GLN A 20 -7.74 -5.21 -4.59
N GLU A 21 -8.79 -5.73 -3.95
CA GLU A 21 -8.65 -6.49 -2.72
C GLU A 21 -8.00 -7.83 -3.03
N THR A 22 -6.91 -8.13 -2.33
CA THR A 22 -6.13 -9.35 -2.49
C THR A 22 -5.63 -9.84 -1.13
N THR A 23 -4.94 -10.97 -1.12
CA THR A 23 -4.30 -11.54 0.06
C THR A 23 -2.80 -11.54 -0.14
N LEU A 24 -2.07 -11.04 0.84
CA LEU A 24 -0.63 -10.98 0.84
C LEU A 24 -0.09 -11.75 2.04
N GLY A 25 0.34 -13.00 1.79
CA GLY A 25 0.52 -13.98 2.85
C GLY A 25 -0.82 -14.28 3.53
N ASP A 26 -0.86 -14.14 4.85
CA ASP A 26 -2.07 -14.34 5.67
C ASP A 26 -2.91 -13.06 5.83
N TYR A 27 -2.46 -11.92 5.28
CA TYR A 27 -3.12 -10.64 5.45
C TYR A 27 -4.05 -10.32 4.28
N GLN A 28 -5.26 -9.87 4.58
CA GLN A 28 -6.13 -9.27 3.57
C GLN A 28 -5.72 -7.82 3.34
N VAL A 29 -5.48 -7.45 2.10
CA VAL A 29 -4.93 -6.14 1.73
C VAL A 29 -5.66 -5.55 0.54
N LEU A 30 -5.68 -4.23 0.44
CA LEU A 30 -6.07 -3.53 -0.78
C LEU A 30 -4.82 -3.09 -1.53
N TYR A 31 -4.61 -3.65 -2.70
CA TYR A 31 -3.58 -3.18 -3.61
C TYR A 31 -4.13 -2.07 -4.49
N GLN A 32 -3.40 -0.96 -4.60
CA GLN A 32 -3.75 0.18 -5.42
C GLN A 32 -2.58 0.57 -6.33
N LYS A 33 -2.88 0.97 -7.56
CA LYS A 33 -1.97 1.72 -8.42
C LYS A 33 -2.49 3.13 -8.53
N TRP A 34 -1.60 4.09 -8.41
CA TRP A 34 -1.98 5.49 -8.46
C TRP A 34 -1.00 6.31 -9.28
N TYR A 35 -1.48 7.48 -9.67
CA TYR A 35 -0.71 8.54 -10.31
C TYR A 35 -1.02 9.87 -9.64
N ALA A 36 0.02 10.62 -9.30
CA ALA A 36 -0.06 11.92 -8.67
C ALA A 36 1.14 12.77 -9.11
N ASP A 37 0.91 13.99 -9.59
CA ASP A 37 1.96 14.95 -9.95
C ASP A 37 3.12 14.37 -10.78
N ASP A 38 2.81 13.71 -11.91
CA ASP A 38 3.77 13.00 -12.77
C ASP A 38 4.54 11.86 -12.09
N VAL A 39 4.06 11.37 -10.96
CA VAL A 39 4.61 10.20 -10.26
C VAL A 39 3.57 9.09 -10.27
N THR A 40 3.97 7.93 -10.76
CA THR A 40 3.21 6.68 -10.58
C THR A 40 3.75 5.91 -9.39
N GLY A 41 2.89 5.22 -8.68
CA GLY A 41 3.29 4.34 -7.60
C GLY A 41 2.28 3.23 -7.36
N ASP A 42 2.73 2.25 -6.60
CA ASP A 42 1.92 1.15 -6.09
C ASP A 42 1.76 1.31 -4.59
N SER A 43 0.59 0.95 -4.06
CA SER A 43 0.29 0.99 -2.64
C SER A 43 -0.36 -0.32 -2.21
N VAL A 44 0.03 -0.83 -1.04
CA VAL A 44 -0.68 -1.92 -0.37
C VAL A 44 -1.19 -1.40 0.96
N ILE A 45 -2.48 -1.58 1.20
CA ILE A 45 -3.19 -1.06 2.36
C ILE A 45 -3.66 -2.21 3.23
N PHE A 46 -3.27 -2.17 4.49
CA PHE A 46 -3.60 -3.12 5.53
C PHE A 46 -4.58 -2.49 6.52
N LEU A 47 -5.43 -3.30 7.13
CA LEU A 47 -6.22 -2.89 8.29
C LEU A 47 -5.34 -2.90 9.54
N ASN A 48 -5.34 -1.82 10.31
CA ASN A 48 -4.55 -1.74 11.54
C ASN A 48 -4.90 -2.85 12.55
N ASP A 49 -6.15 -3.32 12.55
CA ASP A 49 -6.58 -4.42 13.41
C ASP A 49 -5.81 -5.72 13.09
N ASP A 50 -5.42 -5.93 11.82
CA ASP A 50 -4.70 -7.12 11.37
C ASP A 50 -3.18 -6.97 11.54
N VAL A 51 -2.65 -5.73 11.59
CA VAL A 51 -1.19 -5.46 11.53
C VAL A 51 -0.65 -4.50 12.60
N GLY A 52 -1.43 -4.19 13.63
CA GLY A 52 -1.12 -3.13 14.59
C GLY A 52 0.20 -3.30 15.35
N ALA A 53 0.65 -4.54 15.54
CA ALA A 53 1.93 -4.87 16.19
C ALA A 53 3.10 -5.05 15.20
N THR A 54 2.86 -5.03 13.89
CA THR A 54 3.88 -5.26 12.87
C THR A 54 4.82 -4.05 12.77
N SER A 55 6.13 -4.29 12.77
CA SER A 55 7.15 -3.24 12.65
C SER A 55 7.30 -2.78 11.20
N GLU A 56 7.84 -1.57 10.99
CA GLU A 56 8.13 -1.07 9.64
C GLU A 56 9.10 -1.97 8.88
N GLN A 57 10.09 -2.54 9.57
CA GLN A 57 11.05 -3.50 8.99
C GLN A 57 10.34 -4.76 8.48
N ALA A 58 9.42 -5.32 9.25
CA ALA A 58 8.67 -6.51 8.83
C ALA A 58 7.80 -6.23 7.59
N PHE A 59 7.21 -5.04 7.52
CA PHE A 59 6.48 -4.60 6.33
C PHE A 59 7.38 -4.43 5.11
N GLU A 60 8.56 -3.84 5.29
CA GLU A 60 9.52 -3.68 4.21
C GLU A 60 9.97 -5.04 3.66
N GLU A 61 10.33 -5.97 4.55
CA GLU A 61 10.68 -7.35 4.18
C GLU A 61 9.54 -8.06 3.45
N LEU A 62 8.31 -7.92 3.97
CA LEU A 62 7.12 -8.51 3.37
C LEU A 62 6.91 -8.01 1.93
N ILE A 63 6.94 -6.70 1.73
CA ILE A 63 6.75 -6.08 0.41
C ILE A 63 7.89 -6.48 -0.55
N ARG A 64 9.15 -6.48 -0.09
CA ARG A 64 10.30 -6.91 -0.91
C ARG A 64 10.26 -8.40 -1.26
N THR A 65 9.61 -9.22 -0.45
CA THR A 65 9.46 -10.66 -0.71
C THR A 65 8.28 -10.93 -1.65
N SER A 66 7.21 -10.14 -1.56
CA SER A 66 6.01 -10.30 -2.39
C SER A 66 6.09 -9.61 -3.75
N TYR A 67 6.88 -8.54 -3.89
CA TYR A 67 6.96 -7.75 -5.11
C TYR A 67 8.39 -7.61 -5.63
N PRO A 68 8.60 -7.65 -6.96
CA PRO A 68 9.93 -7.49 -7.56
C PRO A 68 10.37 -6.01 -7.49
N LEU A 69 10.94 -5.61 -6.36
CA LEU A 69 11.47 -4.27 -6.15
C LEU A 69 12.98 -4.21 -6.41
N LYS A 70 13.46 -3.05 -6.89
CA LYS A 70 14.89 -2.77 -6.91
C LYS A 70 15.44 -2.71 -5.48
N LYS A 71 16.71 -3.05 -5.29
CA LYS A 71 17.36 -3.01 -3.96
C LYS A 71 17.26 -1.62 -3.33
N ASP A 72 17.42 -0.59 -4.14
CA ASP A 72 17.37 0.83 -3.80
C ASP A 72 15.97 1.46 -3.96
N ALA A 73 14.94 0.66 -4.24
CA ALA A 73 13.57 1.17 -4.30
C ALA A 73 13.18 1.75 -2.93
N GLY A 74 12.74 3.01 -2.95
CA GLY A 74 12.15 3.66 -1.79
C GLY A 74 10.80 3.02 -1.47
N ILE A 75 10.62 2.65 -0.21
CA ILE A 75 9.36 2.20 0.37
C ILE A 75 8.97 3.24 1.41
N ALA A 76 7.74 3.74 1.33
CA ALA A 76 7.22 4.72 2.26
C ALA A 76 6.01 4.14 3.00
N LEU A 77 6.10 4.06 4.32
CA LEU A 77 5.01 3.57 5.17
C LEU A 77 4.24 4.75 5.75
N LYS A 78 2.92 4.67 5.67
CA LYS A 78 1.98 5.67 6.19
C LYS A 78 0.93 4.99 7.05
N ARG A 79 0.91 5.30 8.34
CA ARG A 79 -0.14 4.84 9.25
C ARG A 79 -1.19 5.91 9.43
N SER A 80 -2.45 5.50 9.34
CA SER A 80 -3.63 6.29 9.70
C SER A 80 -4.33 5.66 10.91
N ALA A 81 -5.46 6.20 11.35
CA ALA A 81 -6.21 5.66 12.48
C ALA A 81 -6.71 4.22 12.25
N LYS A 82 -7.09 3.86 11.01
CA LYS A 82 -7.69 2.56 10.68
C LYS A 82 -6.86 1.70 9.72
N PHE A 83 -5.98 2.33 8.95
CA PHE A 83 -5.26 1.68 7.86
C PHE A 83 -3.77 1.99 7.90
N THR A 84 -2.96 1.01 7.50
CA THR A 84 -1.53 1.18 7.23
C THR A 84 -1.32 1.01 5.74
N SER A 85 -0.87 2.06 5.08
CA SER A 85 -0.58 2.08 3.64
C SER A 85 0.93 2.04 3.42
N ILE A 86 1.38 1.19 2.50
CA ILE A 86 2.78 1.09 2.11
C ILE A 86 2.88 1.43 0.64
N ASN A 87 3.60 2.51 0.33
CA ASN A 87 3.82 2.99 -1.02
C ASN A 87 5.19 2.52 -1.52
N PHE A 88 5.24 1.97 -2.72
CA PHE A 88 6.46 1.45 -3.34
C PHE A 88 6.42 1.61 -4.86
N ASN A 89 7.54 1.27 -5.51
CA ASN A 89 7.69 1.38 -6.98
C ASN A 89 7.37 2.78 -7.53
N MET A 90 7.61 3.81 -6.72
CA MET A 90 7.35 5.20 -7.06
C MET A 90 8.35 5.67 -8.13
N LYS A 91 7.83 6.15 -9.25
CA LYS A 91 8.65 6.62 -10.38
C LYS A 91 7.99 7.80 -11.06
N ARG A 92 8.82 8.75 -11.49
CA ARG A 92 8.39 9.83 -12.35
C ARG A 92 8.13 9.32 -13.76
N VAL A 93 7.01 9.73 -14.35
CA VAL A 93 6.59 9.41 -15.73
C VAL A 93 6.67 10.64 -16.63
#